data_AF-A0A6A6CU48-F1
#
_entry.id   AF-A0A6A6CU48-F1
#
_cell.length_a   1.000
_cell.length_b   1.000
_cell.length_c   1.000
_cell.angle_alpha   90.00
_cell.angle_beta   90.00
_cell.angle_gamma   90.00
#
_symmetry.space_group_name_H-M   'P 1'
#
loop_
_entity.id
_entity.type
_entity.pdbx_description
1 polymer ?
#
loop_
_entity_poly.entity_id
_entity_poly.type
_entity_poly.pdbx_seq_one_letter_code
_entity_poly.pdbx_strand_id
1 'polypeptide(L)'
;MMTAKQHREAEAKLTRYGKRFDLKLEDHLPHGVVMTKKGTVAKRQPRYVPLSKGYYQAQCSFRGLNCNGSVEELQQRLKANYDHGRDIQIDRELENVRHALFLHMDAEVSRVQEQCRIEQEKQQWKKMSLQERIWRDATRALKQSLKVEDVLRKSCHVIKPCCRGLQEAANSLGLAYECVDTDPKREAFDRFGNTRCQIVGEKAAVKRTAMQLVEDAARKRREAVAKEKARLAKMEAQKEAVLDQATKMADWDITGSWIVECNGLVEDYYVGKRPELKMEIWRDDFDLDNVRGIEPPTDEENSENSEDGTDEDTDQDMSDWDDEEKSILTGEAARIPRFCADFHFNVTEGTMRIYPPKKNRPAEGPFSVKDNPSFRYRWRGRETGEGEIMVDSDERVERILFGSHGTTFRGTYKCPFIEGVFMIKGTKIRHGNQQEQGTEHSWDDFTEEAWEVARERRWGRWR
;
A
#
# COMPACT_ATOMS: atom_id res chain seq x y z
N MET A 1 -6.83 -19.88 45.31
CA MET A 1 -7.91 -20.58 44.59
C MET A 1 -8.84 -21.21 45.60
N MET A 2 -10.14 -21.16 45.33
CA MET A 2 -11.17 -21.73 46.19
C MET A 2 -11.27 -23.22 45.86
N THR A 3 -11.26 -24.09 46.88
CA THR A 3 -11.38 -25.53 46.63
C THR A 3 -12.79 -25.88 46.14
N ALA A 4 -12.96 -27.01 45.46
CA ALA A 4 -14.28 -27.49 45.04
C ALA A 4 -15.26 -27.70 46.23
N LYS A 5 -14.74 -27.92 47.43
CA LYS A 5 -15.53 -27.96 48.67
C LYS A 5 -16.01 -26.56 49.06
N GLN A 6 -15.11 -25.58 49.10
CA GLN A 6 -15.43 -24.18 49.39
C GLN A 6 -16.38 -23.57 48.35
N HIS A 7 -16.26 -23.94 47.06
CA HIS A 7 -17.21 -23.53 46.02
C HIS A 7 -18.62 -24.02 46.30
N ARG A 8 -18.78 -25.32 46.59
CA ARG A 8 -20.08 -25.90 46.94
C ARG A 8 -20.65 -25.29 48.22
N GLU A 9 -19.81 -25.03 49.22
CA GLU A 9 -20.21 -24.34 50.45
C GLU A 9 -20.66 -22.89 50.18
N ALA A 10 -19.96 -22.17 49.31
CA ALA A 10 -20.33 -20.81 48.90
C ALA A 10 -21.67 -20.79 48.13
N GLU A 11 -21.88 -21.72 47.19
CA GLU A 11 -23.15 -21.86 46.47
C GLU A 11 -24.32 -22.24 47.39
N ALA A 12 -24.06 -23.15 48.35
CA ALA A 12 -25.02 -23.52 49.38
C ALA A 12 -25.33 -22.36 50.34
N LYS A 13 -24.42 -21.39 50.51
CA LYS A 13 -24.72 -20.15 51.24
C LYS A 13 -25.65 -19.24 50.45
N LEU A 14 -25.52 -19.19 49.12
CA LEU A 14 -26.34 -18.33 48.25
C LEU A 14 -27.78 -18.85 48.04
N THR A 15 -28.00 -20.15 48.24
CA THR A 15 -29.29 -20.79 48.00
C THR A 15 -29.68 -21.70 49.16
N ARG A 16 -30.90 -21.53 49.68
CA ARG A 16 -31.46 -22.39 50.73
C ARG A 16 -32.82 -22.89 50.28
N TYR A 17 -33.11 -24.18 50.47
CA TYR A 17 -34.34 -24.80 49.95
C TYR A 17 -34.59 -24.52 48.45
N GLY A 18 -33.52 -24.37 47.66
CA GLY A 18 -33.60 -24.03 46.22
C GLY A 18 -34.06 -22.59 45.92
N LYS A 19 -34.07 -21.69 46.90
CA LYS A 19 -34.48 -20.28 46.77
C LYS A 19 -33.37 -19.35 47.25
N ARG A 20 -33.33 -18.14 46.68
CA ARG A 20 -32.35 -17.08 47.01
C ARG A 20 -32.91 -16.19 48.13
N PHE A 21 -32.01 -15.50 48.82
CA PHE A 21 -32.40 -14.44 49.75
C PHE A 21 -33.17 -13.34 49.02
N ASP A 22 -34.17 -12.80 49.71
CA ASP A 22 -34.99 -11.71 49.21
C ASP A 22 -34.98 -10.57 50.21
N LEU A 23 -34.41 -9.44 49.77
CA LEU A 23 -34.32 -8.21 50.54
C LEU A 23 -35.69 -7.52 50.66
N LYS A 24 -36.59 -7.72 49.68
CA LYS A 24 -37.92 -7.10 49.63
C LYS A 24 -39.00 -8.05 50.14
N LEU A 25 -38.73 -8.68 51.27
CA LEU A 25 -39.61 -9.68 51.85
C LEU A 25 -41.02 -9.15 52.11
N GLU A 26 -41.15 -7.87 52.46
CA GLU A 26 -42.41 -7.20 52.77
C GLU A 26 -43.43 -7.26 51.62
N ASP A 27 -42.97 -7.24 50.36
CA ASP A 27 -43.83 -7.33 49.16
C ASP A 27 -44.49 -8.71 49.01
N HIS A 28 -43.96 -9.72 49.72
CA HIS A 28 -44.35 -11.12 49.62
C HIS A 28 -45.01 -11.67 50.89
N LEU A 29 -45.23 -10.81 51.88
CA LEU A 29 -45.96 -11.13 53.09
C LEU A 29 -47.39 -10.59 52.98
N PRO A 30 -48.41 -11.30 53.49
CA PRO A 30 -49.78 -10.80 53.39
C PRO A 30 -49.90 -9.49 54.18
N HIS A 31 -50.25 -8.39 53.50
CA HIS A 31 -50.46 -7.13 54.19
C HIS A 31 -51.69 -7.21 55.10
N GLY A 32 -51.65 -6.51 56.23
CA GLY A 32 -52.87 -6.27 57.00
C GLY A 32 -53.91 -5.57 56.12
N VAL A 33 -55.19 -5.78 56.43
CA VAL A 33 -56.28 -5.11 55.71
C VAL A 33 -56.06 -3.61 55.78
N VAL A 34 -55.80 -2.98 54.63
CA VAL A 34 -55.59 -1.54 54.57
C VAL A 34 -56.93 -0.86 54.78
N MET A 35 -57.05 -0.12 55.88
CA MET A 35 -58.23 0.69 56.19
C MET A 35 -58.07 2.09 55.58
N THR A 36 -59.17 2.67 55.11
CA THR A 36 -59.25 4.08 54.73
C THR A 36 -59.19 4.97 55.97
N LYS A 37 -58.99 6.28 55.80
CA LYS A 37 -59.06 7.26 56.89
C LYS A 37 -60.38 7.21 57.69
N LYS A 38 -61.44 6.65 57.11
CA LYS A 38 -62.76 6.48 57.74
C LYS A 38 -62.92 5.14 58.49
N GLY A 39 -61.87 4.33 58.59
CA GLY A 39 -61.91 3.01 59.22
C GLY A 39 -62.57 1.91 58.37
N THR A 40 -63.01 2.21 57.14
CA THR A 40 -63.56 1.22 56.21
C THR A 40 -62.44 0.54 55.41
N VAL A 41 -62.62 -0.72 55.01
CA VAL A 41 -61.63 -1.43 54.17
C VAL A 41 -61.42 -0.69 52.84
N ALA A 42 -60.16 -0.40 52.49
CA ALA A 42 -59.83 0.29 51.26
C ALA A 42 -60.20 -0.55 50.03
N LYS A 43 -60.79 0.10 49.02
CA LYS A 43 -61.24 -0.56 47.77
C LYS A 43 -60.10 -1.22 46.99
N ARG A 44 -58.87 -0.72 47.15
CA ARG A 44 -57.65 -1.29 46.56
C ARG A 44 -56.79 -1.82 47.71
N GLN A 45 -56.73 -3.14 47.84
CA GLN A 45 -55.76 -3.79 48.71
C GLN A 45 -54.45 -3.98 47.95
N PRO A 46 -53.29 -3.92 48.63
CA PRO A 46 -52.02 -4.32 48.04
C PRO A 46 -52.14 -5.72 47.41
N ARG A 47 -51.59 -5.89 46.21
CA ARG A 47 -51.61 -7.20 45.54
C ARG A 47 -50.68 -8.14 46.29
N TYR A 48 -51.23 -9.21 46.84
CA TYR A 48 -50.46 -10.28 47.45
C TYR A 48 -50.29 -11.44 46.43
N VAL A 49 -49.04 -11.80 46.17
CA VAL A 49 -48.71 -12.95 45.31
C VAL A 49 -48.28 -14.10 46.23
N PRO A 50 -49.06 -15.19 46.33
CA PRO A 50 -48.68 -16.33 47.17
C PRO A 50 -47.43 -17.01 46.60
N LEU A 51 -46.42 -17.20 47.45
CA LEU A 51 -45.20 -17.93 47.10
C LEU A 51 -45.20 -19.35 47.66
N SER A 52 -44.36 -20.21 47.08
CA SER A 52 -44.22 -21.61 47.52
C SER A 52 -43.71 -21.72 48.96
N LYS A 53 -44.09 -22.79 49.69
CA LYS A 53 -43.55 -23.09 51.02
C LYS A 53 -42.03 -23.02 51.10
N GLY A 54 -41.33 -23.59 50.12
CA GLY A 54 -39.86 -23.57 50.06
C GLY A 54 -39.24 -22.18 50.04
N TYR A 55 -39.94 -21.17 49.49
CA TYR A 55 -39.50 -19.77 49.56
C TYR A 55 -39.50 -19.26 51.00
N TYR A 56 -40.62 -19.40 51.72
CA TYR A 56 -40.69 -18.93 53.11
C TYR A 56 -39.74 -19.71 54.02
N GLN A 57 -39.53 -21.01 53.78
CA GLN A 57 -38.50 -21.79 54.47
C GLN A 57 -37.09 -21.24 54.23
N ALA A 58 -36.76 -20.88 53.00
CA ALA A 58 -35.49 -20.24 52.67
C ALA A 58 -35.32 -18.90 53.37
N GLN A 59 -36.33 -18.02 53.32
CA GLN A 59 -36.28 -16.71 53.96
C GLN A 59 -36.12 -16.81 55.48
N CYS A 60 -36.81 -17.76 56.12
CA CYS A 60 -36.60 -18.09 57.53
C CYS A 60 -35.16 -18.55 57.77
N SER A 61 -34.66 -19.47 56.94
CA SER A 61 -33.31 -20.00 57.09
C SER A 61 -32.24 -18.92 57.01
N PHE A 62 -32.28 -18.06 55.99
CA PHE A 62 -31.32 -16.96 55.83
C PHE A 62 -31.26 -16.05 57.07
N ARG A 63 -32.41 -15.81 57.71
CA ARG A 63 -32.55 -14.99 58.92
C ARG A 63 -32.29 -15.76 60.23
N GLY A 64 -31.96 -17.05 60.16
CA GLY A 64 -31.69 -17.90 61.33
C GLY A 64 -32.94 -18.30 62.11
N LEU A 65 -34.12 -18.27 61.47
CA LEU A 65 -35.41 -18.63 62.06
C LEU A 65 -35.74 -20.10 61.82
N ASN A 66 -36.65 -20.65 62.65
CA ASN A 66 -37.14 -22.02 62.46
C ASN A 66 -37.85 -22.18 61.10
N CYS A 67 -37.45 -23.19 60.33
CA CYS A 67 -37.90 -23.45 58.95
C CYS A 67 -39.07 -24.46 58.85
N ASN A 68 -39.56 -24.99 59.97
CA ASN A 68 -40.67 -25.95 60.00
C ASN A 68 -42.03 -25.25 60.19
N GLY A 69 -43.11 -25.87 59.72
CA GLY A 69 -44.48 -25.35 59.91
C GLY A 69 -45.29 -25.20 58.64
N SER A 70 -46.50 -24.64 58.79
CA SER A 70 -47.36 -24.21 57.68
C SER A 70 -46.82 -22.93 57.02
N VAL A 71 -47.38 -22.55 55.86
CA VAL A 71 -46.98 -21.31 55.18
C VAL A 71 -47.30 -20.08 56.04
N GLU A 72 -48.46 -20.10 56.69
CA GLU A 72 -48.96 -19.03 57.56
C GLU A 72 -48.05 -18.84 58.77
N GLU A 73 -47.61 -19.94 59.41
CA GLU A 73 -46.70 -19.88 60.55
C GLU A 73 -45.32 -19.31 60.16
N LEU A 74 -44.82 -19.68 58.98
CA LEU A 74 -43.56 -19.15 58.46
C LEU A 74 -43.68 -17.64 58.14
N GLN A 75 -44.78 -17.23 57.52
CA GLN A 75 -45.07 -15.82 57.23
C GLN A 75 -45.20 -14.98 58.50
N GLN A 76 -45.90 -15.48 59.51
CA GLN A 76 -46.03 -14.80 60.81
C GLN A 76 -44.67 -14.64 61.49
N ARG A 77 -43.83 -15.68 61.47
CA ARG A 77 -42.46 -15.62 62.00
C ARG A 77 -41.61 -14.58 61.28
N LEU A 78 -41.70 -14.53 59.96
CA LEU A 78 -40.99 -13.55 59.14
C LEU A 78 -41.45 -12.12 59.43
N LYS A 79 -42.76 -11.88 59.56
CA LYS A 79 -43.31 -10.58 59.95
C LYS A 79 -42.85 -10.14 61.35
N ALA A 80 -42.87 -11.06 62.32
CA ALA A 80 -42.54 -10.74 63.71
C ALA A 80 -41.04 -10.45 63.92
N ASN A 81 -40.18 -10.97 63.05
CA ASN A 81 -38.73 -10.82 63.14
C ASN A 81 -38.15 -10.02 61.95
N TYR A 82 -38.97 -9.20 61.29
CA TYR A 82 -38.50 -8.36 60.20
C TYR A 82 -37.63 -7.23 60.74
N ASP A 83 -36.36 -7.21 60.32
CA ASP A 83 -35.39 -6.18 60.63
C ASP A 83 -34.66 -5.81 59.33
N HIS A 84 -35.00 -4.65 58.79
CA HIS A 84 -34.44 -4.15 57.54
C HIS A 84 -32.91 -3.98 57.62
N GLY A 85 -32.38 -3.56 58.77
CA GLY A 85 -30.94 -3.40 58.96
C GLY A 85 -30.20 -4.73 58.89
N ARG A 86 -30.75 -5.76 59.52
CA ARG A 86 -30.21 -7.13 59.46
C ARG A 86 -30.31 -7.73 58.06
N ASP A 87 -31.41 -7.48 57.35
CA ASP A 87 -31.59 -7.97 55.99
C ASP A 87 -30.58 -7.34 55.01
N ILE A 88 -30.27 -6.05 55.14
CA ILE A 88 -29.19 -5.39 54.39
C ILE A 88 -27.83 -6.04 54.69
N GLN A 89 -27.56 -6.40 55.94
CA GLN A 89 -26.31 -7.06 56.30
C GLN A 89 -26.20 -8.45 55.65
N ILE A 90 -27.26 -9.26 55.71
CA ILE A 90 -27.31 -10.58 55.06
C ILE A 90 -27.09 -10.42 53.55
N ASP A 91 -27.74 -9.45 52.92
CA ASP A 91 -27.58 -9.20 51.48
C ASP A 91 -26.13 -8.88 51.12
N ARG A 92 -25.48 -7.98 51.88
CA ARG A 92 -24.05 -7.64 51.69
C ARG A 92 -23.13 -8.85 51.85
N GLU A 93 -23.38 -9.70 52.84
CA GLU A 93 -22.61 -10.93 53.05
C GLU A 93 -22.77 -11.89 51.86
N LEU A 94 -23.99 -12.04 51.33
CA LEU A 94 -24.24 -12.87 50.16
C LEU A 94 -23.63 -12.26 48.89
N GLU A 95 -23.63 -10.93 48.75
CA GLU A 95 -23.00 -10.24 47.62
C GLU A 95 -21.47 -10.43 47.63
N ASN A 96 -20.85 -10.40 48.81
CA ASN A 96 -19.42 -10.73 48.97
C ASN A 96 -19.13 -12.18 48.57
N VAL A 97 -20.00 -13.13 48.93
CA VAL A 97 -19.87 -14.54 48.52
C VAL A 97 -20.04 -14.69 47.00
N ARG A 98 -21.00 -13.98 46.38
CA ARG A 98 -21.17 -13.94 44.91
C ARG A 98 -19.93 -13.39 44.22
N HIS A 99 -19.39 -12.29 44.72
CA HIS A 99 -18.20 -11.68 44.17
C HIS A 99 -16.97 -12.60 44.26
N ALA A 100 -16.79 -13.28 45.40
CA ALA A 100 -15.72 -14.26 45.57
C ALA A 100 -15.87 -15.47 44.60
N LEU A 101 -17.09 -15.97 44.40
CA LEU A 101 -17.38 -17.02 43.42
C LEU A 101 -17.09 -16.56 41.99
N PHE A 102 -17.49 -15.33 41.65
CA PHE A 102 -17.23 -14.73 40.34
C PHE A 102 -15.71 -14.63 40.05
N LEU A 103 -14.94 -14.05 40.97
CA LEU A 103 -13.48 -13.96 40.83
C LEU A 103 -12.81 -15.33 40.70
N HIS A 104 -13.31 -16.33 41.43
CA HIS A 104 -12.81 -17.69 41.33
C HIS A 104 -13.07 -18.31 39.95
N MET A 105 -14.29 -18.15 39.44
CA MET A 105 -14.68 -18.65 38.12
C MET A 105 -13.86 -17.98 37.01
N ASP A 106 -13.65 -16.67 37.09
CA ASP A 106 -12.82 -15.91 36.15
C ASP A 106 -11.36 -16.38 36.14
N ALA A 107 -10.77 -16.60 37.32
CA ALA A 107 -9.43 -17.17 37.45
C ALA A 107 -9.32 -18.59 36.88
N GLU A 108 -10.35 -19.42 37.05
CA GLU A 108 -10.37 -20.78 36.51
C GLU A 108 -10.53 -20.78 34.98
N VAL A 109 -11.41 -19.92 34.44
CA VAL A 109 -11.54 -19.70 33.00
C VAL A 109 -10.21 -19.25 32.39
N SER A 110 -9.55 -18.28 33.02
CA SER A 110 -8.22 -17.80 32.61
C SER A 110 -7.18 -18.93 32.62
N ARG A 111 -7.20 -19.80 33.64
CA ARG A 111 -6.29 -20.94 33.73
C ARG A 111 -6.54 -21.98 32.63
N VAL A 112 -7.81 -22.30 32.37
CA VAL A 112 -8.19 -23.24 31.30
C VAL A 112 -7.83 -22.67 29.93
N GLN A 113 -8.07 -21.38 29.68
CA GLN A 113 -7.67 -20.71 28.44
C GLN A 113 -6.16 -20.75 28.24
N GLU A 114 -5.37 -20.50 29.29
CA GLU A 114 -3.91 -20.58 29.21
C GLU A 114 -3.43 -22.01 28.91
N GLN A 115 -4.05 -23.02 29.53
CA GLN A 115 -3.75 -24.42 29.22
C GLN A 115 -4.11 -24.78 27.76
N CYS A 116 -5.27 -24.33 27.26
CA CYS A 116 -5.66 -24.50 25.87
C CYS A 116 -4.66 -23.82 24.93
N ARG A 117 -4.21 -22.59 25.25
CA ARG A 117 -3.19 -21.87 24.47
C ARG A 117 -1.88 -22.64 24.43
N ILE A 118 -1.38 -23.11 25.59
CA ILE A 118 -0.16 -23.92 25.68
C ILE A 118 -0.29 -25.21 24.84
N GLU A 119 -1.43 -25.89 24.90
CA GLU A 119 -1.62 -27.14 24.15
C GLU A 119 -1.74 -26.89 22.64
N GLN A 120 -2.43 -25.82 22.24
CA GLN A 120 -2.48 -25.36 20.86
C GLN A 120 -1.08 -25.01 20.34
N GLU A 121 -0.27 -24.29 21.12
CA GLU A 121 1.11 -23.98 20.76
C GLU A 121 1.96 -25.25 20.62
N LYS A 122 1.80 -26.24 21.51
CA LYS A 122 2.48 -27.54 21.37
C LYS A 122 2.07 -28.27 20.11
N GLN A 123 0.78 -28.29 19.77
CA GLN A 123 0.28 -28.92 18.54
C GLN A 123 0.76 -28.19 17.29
N GLN A 124 0.71 -26.86 17.30
CA GLN A 124 1.24 -26.02 16.22
C GLN A 124 2.74 -26.26 16.04
N TRP A 125 3.50 -26.27 17.15
CA TRP A 125 4.93 -26.57 17.14
C TRP A 125 5.21 -27.93 16.50
N LYS A 126 4.44 -28.98 16.81
CA LYS A 126 4.59 -30.31 16.18
C LYS A 126 4.31 -30.31 14.68
N LYS A 127 3.42 -29.45 14.18
CA LYS A 127 3.09 -29.34 12.76
C LYS A 127 4.09 -28.48 11.96
N MET A 128 4.80 -27.58 12.62
CA MET A 128 5.81 -26.73 11.98
C MET A 128 6.99 -27.54 11.45
N SER A 129 7.55 -27.09 10.32
CA SER A 129 8.83 -27.52 9.77
C SER A 129 9.98 -27.14 10.70
N LEU A 130 11.15 -27.78 10.54
CA LEU A 130 12.35 -27.45 11.33
C LEU A 130 12.73 -25.97 11.19
N GLN A 131 12.63 -25.42 9.98
CA GLN A 131 12.96 -24.03 9.69
C GLN A 131 12.04 -23.07 10.47
N GLU A 132 10.72 -23.27 10.43
CA GLU A 132 9.76 -22.45 11.18
C GLU A 132 9.98 -22.57 12.70
N ARG A 133 10.30 -23.77 13.20
CA ARG A 133 10.64 -23.96 14.62
C ARG A 133 11.90 -23.20 15.01
N ILE A 134 12.94 -23.21 14.16
CA ILE A 134 14.17 -22.46 14.39
C ILE A 134 13.88 -20.96 14.49
N TRP A 135 13.02 -20.45 13.61
CA TRP A 135 12.61 -19.05 13.61
C TRP A 135 11.91 -18.61 14.89
N ARG A 136 11.09 -19.50 15.48
CA ARG A 136 10.36 -19.21 16.72
C ARG A 136 11.21 -19.41 17.97
N ASP A 137 12.00 -20.49 18.03
CA ASP A 137 12.94 -20.79 19.13
C ASP A 137 14.02 -21.77 18.65
N ALA A 138 15.15 -21.21 18.19
CA ALA A 138 16.29 -21.97 17.66
C ALA A 138 16.85 -23.00 18.65
N THR A 139 16.95 -22.64 19.93
CA THR A 139 17.50 -23.53 20.95
C THR A 139 16.60 -24.74 21.17
N ARG A 140 15.29 -24.53 21.30
CA ARG A 140 14.31 -25.62 21.46
C ARG A 140 14.26 -26.49 20.22
N ALA A 141 14.25 -25.89 19.03
CA ALA A 141 14.18 -26.60 17.76
C ALA A 141 15.39 -27.52 17.53
N LEU A 142 16.60 -27.02 17.75
CA LEU A 142 17.83 -27.81 17.62
C LEU A 142 17.91 -28.92 18.68
N LYS A 143 17.57 -28.63 19.94
CA LYS A 143 17.52 -29.64 21.02
C LYS A 143 16.56 -30.78 20.70
N GLN A 144 15.38 -30.48 20.16
CA GLN A 144 14.42 -31.51 19.78
C GLN A 144 14.89 -32.33 18.58
N SER A 145 15.48 -31.67 17.58
CA SER A 145 16.01 -32.35 16.39
C SER A 145 17.08 -33.36 16.77
N LEU A 146 18.04 -32.97 17.63
CA LEU A 146 19.09 -33.87 18.14
C LEU A 146 18.55 -35.06 18.96
N LYS A 147 17.36 -34.95 19.56
CA LYS A 147 16.74 -36.04 20.32
C LYS A 147 16.03 -37.05 19.42
N VAL A 148 15.39 -36.58 18.34
CA VAL A 148 14.63 -37.43 17.43
C VAL A 148 15.57 -38.15 16.48
N GLU A 149 16.54 -37.42 15.93
CA GLU A 149 17.42 -37.90 14.88
C GLU A 149 18.82 -37.29 15.04
N ASP A 150 19.85 -38.14 15.09
CA ASP A 150 21.25 -37.70 15.12
C ASP A 150 21.72 -37.14 13.76
N VAL A 151 20.76 -36.71 12.92
CA VAL A 151 20.95 -36.18 11.57
C VAL A 151 21.81 -34.94 11.62
N LEU A 152 21.56 -34.00 12.55
CA LEU A 152 22.39 -32.80 12.70
C LEU A 152 23.86 -33.09 13.10
N ARG A 153 24.16 -34.28 13.63
CA ARG A 153 25.54 -34.71 13.90
C ARG A 153 26.19 -35.44 12.72
N LYS A 154 25.41 -35.79 11.70
CA LYS A 154 25.87 -36.52 10.50
C LYS A 154 25.70 -35.70 9.21
N SER A 155 24.94 -34.61 9.26
CA SER A 155 24.60 -33.73 8.14
C SER A 155 24.55 -32.27 8.61
N CYS A 156 24.14 -31.37 7.71
CA CYS A 156 23.87 -29.97 8.03
C CYS A 156 22.54 -29.52 7.41
N HIS A 157 21.95 -28.49 8.01
CA HIS A 157 20.77 -27.81 7.49
C HIS A 157 21.12 -26.37 7.11
N VAL A 158 20.64 -25.96 5.93
CA VAL A 158 20.72 -24.58 5.45
C VAL A 158 19.40 -23.89 5.80
N ILE A 159 19.49 -22.81 6.58
CA ILE A 159 18.37 -22.01 7.07
C ILE A 159 18.36 -20.66 6.36
N LYS A 160 17.22 -20.33 5.76
CA LYS A 160 16.98 -19.05 5.08
C LYS A 160 15.57 -18.52 5.41
N PRO A 161 15.35 -17.22 5.64
CA PRO A 161 16.37 -16.19 5.90
C PRO A 161 17.16 -16.44 7.19
N CYS A 162 18.12 -15.55 7.49
CA CYS A 162 18.84 -15.54 8.75
C CYS A 162 17.90 -15.45 9.97
N CYS A 163 18.11 -16.35 10.93
CA CYS A 163 17.46 -16.37 12.22
C CYS A 163 18.39 -15.80 13.31
N ARG A 164 17.85 -14.93 14.16
CA ARG A 164 18.57 -14.37 15.32
C ARG A 164 18.76 -15.47 16.38
N GLY A 165 19.96 -15.53 16.97
CA GLY A 165 20.26 -16.47 18.05
C GLY A 165 20.58 -17.90 17.60
N LEU A 166 20.50 -18.22 16.29
CA LEU A 166 20.85 -19.56 15.79
C LEU A 166 22.31 -19.94 16.07
N GLN A 167 23.24 -18.98 15.95
CA GLN A 167 24.66 -19.20 16.25
C GLN A 167 24.88 -19.58 17.72
N GLU A 168 24.29 -18.82 18.64
CA GLU A 168 24.38 -19.08 20.09
C GLU A 168 23.77 -20.44 20.44
N ALA A 169 22.59 -20.74 19.88
CA ALA A 169 21.92 -22.02 20.05
C ALA A 169 22.78 -23.18 19.54
N ALA A 170 23.36 -23.08 18.34
CA ALA A 170 24.24 -24.09 17.76
C ALA A 170 25.48 -24.33 18.63
N ASN A 171 26.16 -23.25 19.03
CA ASN A 171 27.35 -23.32 19.88
C ASN A 171 27.05 -23.99 21.23
N SER A 172 25.91 -23.65 21.86
CA SER A 172 25.50 -24.25 23.13
C SER A 172 25.25 -25.76 23.07
N LEU A 173 25.03 -26.29 21.86
CA LEU A 173 24.77 -27.70 21.60
C LEU A 173 25.97 -28.43 20.96
N GLY A 174 27.12 -27.75 20.81
CA GLY A 174 28.31 -28.30 20.18
C GLY A 174 28.17 -28.56 18.68
N LEU A 175 27.25 -27.85 18.01
CA LEU A 175 27.09 -27.90 16.55
C LEU A 175 27.97 -26.84 15.89
N ALA A 176 28.48 -27.15 14.70
CA ALA A 176 29.13 -26.16 13.87
C ALA A 176 28.09 -25.21 13.28
N TYR A 177 28.48 -23.96 13.11
CA TYR A 177 27.67 -22.90 12.52
C TYR A 177 28.51 -22.09 11.56
N GLU A 178 27.94 -21.78 10.39
CA GLU A 178 28.55 -20.89 9.41
C GLU A 178 27.48 -20.02 8.76
N CYS A 179 27.82 -18.77 8.42
CA CYS A 179 26.92 -17.84 7.77
C CYS A 179 27.55 -17.39 6.45
N VAL A 180 26.83 -17.56 5.35
CA VAL A 180 27.33 -17.32 3.99
C VAL A 180 26.41 -16.34 3.27
N ASP A 181 26.99 -15.33 2.62
CA ASP A 181 26.26 -14.43 1.73
C ASP A 181 26.02 -15.15 0.38
N THR A 182 24.75 -15.38 0.02
CA THR A 182 24.39 -16.12 -1.21
C THR A 182 23.86 -15.27 -2.35
N ASP A 183 23.55 -13.99 -2.11
CA ASP A 183 23.02 -13.10 -3.13
C ASP A 183 24.13 -12.29 -3.84
N PRO A 184 24.14 -12.26 -5.19
CA PRO A 184 24.93 -11.32 -5.99
C PRO A 184 24.65 -9.84 -5.73
N LYS A 185 23.39 -9.50 -5.49
CA LYS A 185 22.87 -8.13 -5.54
C LYS A 185 22.83 -7.54 -4.15
N ARG A 186 24.01 -7.33 -3.56
CA ARG A 186 24.10 -6.58 -2.31
C ARG A 186 23.99 -5.09 -2.63
N GLU A 187 22.77 -4.64 -2.94
CA GLU A 187 22.43 -3.23 -2.77
C GLU A 187 22.42 -2.93 -1.27
N ALA A 188 22.79 -1.70 -0.90
CA ALA A 188 23.05 -1.26 0.48
C ALA A 188 21.84 -1.37 1.44
N PHE A 189 20.70 -1.92 1.01
CA PHE A 189 19.41 -1.88 1.69
C PHE A 189 18.83 -3.24 2.12
N ASP A 190 19.58 -4.34 2.12
CA ASP A 190 19.09 -5.60 2.73
C ASP A 190 19.08 -5.52 4.27
N ARG A 191 18.11 -4.78 4.83
CA ARG A 191 17.89 -4.64 6.27
C ARG A 191 17.40 -5.94 6.91
N PHE A 192 16.89 -6.89 6.12
CA PHE A 192 16.22 -8.09 6.62
C PHE A 192 17.10 -9.36 6.57
N GLY A 193 18.32 -9.27 6.03
CA GLY A 193 19.25 -10.40 5.99
C GLY A 193 18.77 -11.55 5.11
N ASN A 194 17.95 -11.24 4.10
CA ASN A 194 17.41 -12.24 3.16
C ASN A 194 18.49 -12.82 2.24
N THR A 195 19.61 -12.12 2.08
CA THR A 195 20.73 -12.54 1.24
C THR A 195 21.66 -13.53 1.92
N ARG A 196 21.56 -13.67 3.24
CA ARG A 196 22.41 -14.54 4.05
C ARG A 196 21.75 -15.87 4.35
N CYS A 197 22.55 -16.93 4.28
CA CYS A 197 22.16 -18.27 4.66
C CYS A 197 22.95 -18.69 5.88
N GLN A 198 22.27 -19.27 6.86
CA GLN A 198 22.91 -19.85 8.02
C GLN A 198 22.94 -21.37 7.86
N ILE A 199 24.06 -21.99 8.18
CA ILE A 199 24.27 -23.42 8.04
C ILE A 199 24.61 -23.96 9.42
N VAL A 200 23.91 -24.99 9.86
CA VAL A 200 24.09 -25.60 11.19
C VAL A 200 24.16 -27.12 11.07
N GLY A 201 25.08 -27.76 11.80
CA GLY A 201 25.20 -29.21 11.84
C GLY A 201 26.61 -29.71 12.14
N GLU A 202 26.98 -30.83 11.53
CA GLU A 202 28.31 -31.43 11.64
C GLU A 202 29.37 -30.55 10.97
N LYS A 203 30.55 -30.43 11.58
CA LYS A 203 31.59 -29.47 11.17
C LYS A 203 32.06 -29.65 9.73
N ALA A 204 32.34 -30.88 9.28
CA ALA A 204 32.76 -31.14 7.91
C ALA A 204 31.60 -30.96 6.90
N ALA A 205 30.36 -31.31 7.27
CA ALA A 205 29.16 -31.07 6.45
C ALA A 205 28.91 -29.56 6.27
N VAL A 206 28.91 -28.78 7.35
CA VAL A 206 28.72 -27.32 7.34
C VAL A 206 29.75 -26.67 6.42
N LYS A 207 31.04 -27.00 6.59
CA LYS A 207 32.12 -26.41 5.77
C LYS A 207 31.97 -26.76 4.28
N ARG A 208 31.63 -28.01 3.94
CA ARG A 208 31.41 -28.43 2.55
C ARG A 208 30.24 -27.66 1.92
N THR A 209 29.11 -27.57 2.62
CA THR A 209 27.94 -26.85 2.12
C THR A 209 28.17 -25.35 2.04
N ALA A 210 28.92 -24.76 2.98
CA ALA A 210 29.33 -23.36 2.92
C ALA A 210 30.13 -23.08 1.66
N MET A 211 31.16 -23.89 1.38
CA MET A 211 31.98 -23.77 0.18
C MET A 211 31.14 -23.89 -1.11
N GLN A 212 30.24 -24.87 -1.18
CA GLN A 212 29.33 -25.03 -2.33
C GLN A 212 28.44 -23.79 -2.55
N LEU A 213 27.86 -23.25 -1.48
CA LEU A 213 27.01 -22.04 -1.57
C LEU A 213 27.81 -20.80 -1.99
N VAL A 214 29.05 -20.65 -1.53
CA VAL A 214 29.95 -19.56 -1.97
C VAL A 214 30.27 -19.69 -3.46
N GLU A 215 30.61 -20.91 -3.92
CA GLU A 215 30.93 -21.17 -5.32
C GLU A 215 29.72 -20.93 -6.23
N ASP A 216 28.53 -21.40 -5.83
CA ASP A 216 27.27 -21.16 -6.53
C ASP A 216 26.93 -19.67 -6.60
N ALA A 217 27.12 -18.93 -5.51
CA ALA A 217 26.89 -17.48 -5.48
C ALA A 217 27.89 -16.75 -6.40
N ALA A 218 29.16 -17.17 -6.42
CA ALA A 218 30.19 -16.62 -7.31
C ALA A 218 29.88 -16.91 -8.79
N ARG A 219 29.41 -18.12 -9.11
CA ARG A 219 28.95 -18.49 -10.46
C ARG A 219 27.78 -17.61 -10.89
N LYS A 220 26.74 -17.48 -10.06
CA LYS A 220 25.59 -16.60 -10.34
C LYS A 220 25.99 -15.13 -10.51
N ARG A 221 26.98 -14.64 -9.73
CA ARG A 221 27.56 -13.30 -9.91
C ARG A 221 28.21 -13.14 -11.28
N ARG A 222 29.06 -14.10 -11.69
CA ARG A 222 29.72 -14.07 -13.00
C ARG A 222 28.71 -14.12 -14.14
N GLU A 223 27.70 -14.97 -14.05
CA GLU A 223 26.62 -15.06 -15.03
C GLU A 223 25.80 -13.76 -15.12
N ALA A 224 25.48 -13.15 -13.98
CA ALA A 224 24.74 -11.87 -13.95
C ALA A 224 25.57 -10.73 -14.58
N VAL A 225 26.86 -10.63 -14.25
CA VAL A 225 27.78 -9.63 -14.84
C VAL A 225 27.96 -9.89 -16.33
N ALA A 226 28.13 -11.15 -16.74
CA ALA A 226 28.26 -11.52 -18.15
C ALA A 226 26.99 -11.20 -18.93
N LYS A 227 25.80 -11.47 -18.36
CA LYS A 227 24.50 -11.14 -18.96
C LYS A 227 24.32 -9.64 -19.11
N GLU A 228 24.69 -8.84 -18.10
CA GLU A 228 24.58 -7.39 -18.18
C GLU A 228 25.58 -6.80 -19.19
N LYS A 229 26.82 -7.29 -19.21
CA LYS A 229 27.81 -6.91 -20.23
C LYS A 229 27.34 -7.27 -21.64
N ALA A 230 26.77 -8.47 -21.83
CA ALA A 230 26.22 -8.89 -23.12
C ALA A 230 25.01 -8.03 -23.52
N ARG A 231 24.17 -7.62 -22.57
CA ARG A 231 23.05 -6.70 -22.81
C ARG A 231 23.55 -5.33 -23.27
N LEU A 232 24.53 -4.76 -22.57
CA LEU A 232 25.16 -3.49 -22.93
C LEU A 232 25.82 -3.54 -24.31
N ALA A 233 26.62 -4.58 -24.57
CA ALA A 233 27.27 -4.78 -25.87
C ALA A 233 26.25 -4.94 -27.01
N LYS A 234 25.14 -5.66 -26.77
CA LYS A 234 24.05 -5.78 -27.75
C LYS A 234 23.38 -4.44 -28.02
N MET A 235 23.12 -3.63 -27.00
CA MET A 235 22.54 -2.30 -27.17
C MET A 235 23.50 -1.37 -27.92
N GLU A 236 24.80 -1.42 -27.64
CA GLU A 236 25.82 -0.63 -28.33
C GLU A 236 25.92 -1.03 -29.81
N ALA A 237 25.97 -2.32 -30.12
CA ALA A 237 25.95 -2.82 -31.49
C ALA A 237 24.66 -2.45 -32.24
N GLN A 238 23.51 -2.41 -31.54
CA GLN A 238 22.25 -1.90 -32.12
C GLN A 238 22.34 -0.40 -32.43
N LYS A 239 22.90 0.42 -31.54
CA LYS A 239 23.10 1.86 -31.77
C LYS A 239 24.00 2.11 -32.99
N GLU A 240 25.10 1.37 -33.10
CA GLU A 240 26.02 1.46 -34.24
C GLU A 240 25.34 1.07 -35.56
N ALA A 241 24.60 -0.05 -35.57
CA ALA A 241 23.84 -0.47 -36.75
C ALA A 241 22.78 0.54 -37.19
N VAL A 242 22.09 1.19 -36.23
CA VAL A 242 21.12 2.26 -36.51
C VAL A 242 21.82 3.49 -37.11
N LEU A 243 22.98 3.87 -36.59
CA LEU A 243 23.78 4.99 -37.11
C LEU A 243 24.31 4.70 -38.52
N ASP A 244 24.82 3.50 -38.77
CA ASP A 244 25.28 3.05 -40.09
C ASP A 244 24.16 3.03 -41.13
N GLN A 245 22.93 2.70 -40.72
CA GLN A 245 21.78 2.80 -41.59
C GLN A 245 21.40 4.26 -41.85
N ALA A 246 21.41 5.11 -40.81
CA ALA A 246 21.02 6.52 -40.90
C ALA A 246 21.95 7.32 -41.83
N THR A 247 23.26 7.10 -41.73
CA THR A 247 24.28 7.77 -42.55
C THR A 247 24.19 7.43 -44.04
N LYS A 248 23.53 6.31 -44.39
CA LYS A 248 23.27 5.91 -45.79
C LYS A 248 21.99 6.50 -46.35
N MET A 249 21.11 7.05 -45.51
CA MET A 249 19.87 7.69 -45.95
C MET A 249 20.17 9.10 -46.46
N ALA A 250 19.53 9.49 -47.57
CA ALA A 250 19.70 10.82 -48.16
C ALA A 250 19.11 11.92 -47.26
N ASP A 251 18.03 11.59 -46.54
CA ASP A 251 17.32 12.50 -45.64
C ASP A 251 17.41 12.00 -44.20
N TRP A 252 17.39 12.93 -43.24
CA TRP A 252 17.31 12.57 -41.82
C TRP A 252 15.93 12.01 -41.52
N ASP A 253 15.88 10.75 -41.10
CA ASP A 253 14.70 10.16 -40.51
C ASP A 253 14.76 10.37 -38.99
N ILE A 254 13.79 11.10 -38.41
CA ILE A 254 13.67 11.23 -36.96
C ILE A 254 12.64 10.27 -36.36
N THR A 255 11.91 9.53 -37.20
CA THR A 255 10.92 8.54 -36.75
C THR A 255 11.59 7.28 -36.19
N GLY A 256 10.86 6.55 -35.35
CA GLY A 256 11.21 5.28 -34.75
C GLY A 256 11.25 5.29 -33.23
N SER A 257 11.85 4.25 -32.67
CA SER A 257 11.91 4.02 -31.23
C SER A 257 13.15 4.64 -30.60
N TRP A 258 13.00 5.26 -29.44
CA TRP A 258 14.03 6.00 -28.71
C TRP A 258 14.12 5.57 -27.24
N ILE A 259 15.35 5.51 -26.74
CA ILE A 259 15.63 5.51 -25.30
C ILE A 259 16.00 6.93 -24.90
N VAL A 260 15.35 7.43 -23.85
CA VAL A 260 15.56 8.79 -23.33
C VAL A 260 16.28 8.73 -21.99
N GLU A 261 17.29 9.58 -21.84
CA GLU A 261 18.04 9.79 -20.61
C GLU A 261 17.66 11.15 -20.02
N CYS A 262 17.29 11.17 -18.75
CA CYS A 262 16.92 12.37 -18.02
C CYS A 262 17.42 12.28 -16.57
N ASN A 263 18.58 12.86 -16.28
CA ASN A 263 19.24 12.68 -14.98
C ASN A 263 18.41 13.26 -13.83
N GLY A 264 17.80 14.44 -14.00
CA GLY A 264 17.02 15.05 -12.90
C GLY A 264 15.79 14.23 -12.52
N LEU A 265 15.05 13.70 -13.51
CA LEU A 265 13.96 12.77 -13.22
C LEU A 265 14.46 11.53 -12.49
N VAL A 266 15.59 10.97 -12.94
CA VAL A 266 16.15 9.72 -12.40
C VAL A 266 16.71 9.87 -10.98
N GLU A 267 17.33 11.00 -10.66
CA GLU A 267 17.99 11.21 -9.37
C GLU A 267 16.99 11.62 -8.28
N ASP A 268 16.01 12.45 -8.61
CA ASP A 268 15.12 13.05 -7.61
C ASP A 268 13.90 12.16 -7.28
N TYR A 269 13.48 11.30 -8.20
CA TYR A 269 12.20 10.57 -8.08
C TYR A 269 12.33 9.05 -8.01
N TYR A 270 13.54 8.48 -8.05
CA TYR A 270 13.72 7.02 -8.07
C TYR A 270 14.55 6.47 -6.93
N VAL A 271 13.94 5.53 -6.21
CA VAL A 271 14.62 4.66 -5.26
C VAL A 271 14.77 3.27 -5.89
N GLY A 272 15.98 2.95 -6.38
CA GLY A 272 16.32 1.61 -6.86
C GLY A 272 16.78 1.56 -8.31
N LYS A 273 16.29 0.59 -9.08
CA LYS A 273 16.69 0.38 -10.47
C LYS A 273 16.17 1.53 -11.34
N ARG A 274 17.08 2.26 -11.98
CA ARG A 274 16.77 3.33 -12.95
C ARG A 274 15.83 2.79 -14.04
N PRO A 275 14.63 3.38 -14.22
CA PRO A 275 13.73 2.96 -15.29
C PRO A 275 14.34 3.32 -16.65
N GLU A 276 13.92 2.58 -17.67
CA GLU A 276 14.23 2.90 -19.05
C GLU A 276 13.14 3.83 -19.58
N LEU A 277 13.47 5.10 -19.81
CA LEU A 277 12.52 6.07 -20.37
C LEU A 277 12.44 5.85 -21.88
N LYS A 278 11.24 5.84 -22.43
CA LYS A 278 11.00 5.49 -23.85
C LYS A 278 10.23 6.59 -24.54
N MET A 279 10.49 6.73 -25.83
CA MET A 279 9.72 7.58 -26.73
C MET A 279 9.66 6.92 -28.10
N GLU A 280 8.50 6.93 -28.74
CA GLU A 280 8.32 6.48 -30.12
C GLU A 280 7.96 7.71 -30.95
N ILE A 281 8.59 7.96 -32.10
CA ILE A 281 8.30 9.10 -32.97
C ILE A 281 7.78 8.59 -34.32
N TRP A 282 6.72 9.17 -34.85
CA TRP A 282 6.19 8.85 -36.19
C TRP A 282 5.76 10.12 -36.92
N ARG A 283 5.40 9.99 -38.19
CA ARG A 283 4.80 11.06 -38.99
C ARG A 283 3.31 11.14 -38.68
N ASP A 284 2.86 12.32 -38.28
CA ASP A 284 1.47 12.60 -38.00
C ASP A 284 0.75 12.87 -39.33
N ASP A 285 -0.31 12.12 -39.61
CA ASP A 285 -1.16 12.26 -40.81
C ASP A 285 -2.34 13.22 -40.59
N PHE A 286 -2.44 13.80 -39.39
CA PHE A 286 -3.58 14.61 -38.96
C PHE A 286 -3.64 15.99 -39.65
N ASP A 287 -4.75 16.25 -40.35
CA ASP A 287 -5.01 17.55 -41.00
C ASP A 287 -5.55 18.58 -39.98
N LEU A 288 -4.89 19.73 -39.85
CA LEU A 288 -5.25 20.75 -38.83
C LEU A 288 -6.54 21.49 -39.16
N ASP A 289 -7.04 21.37 -40.39
CA ASP A 289 -8.29 21.99 -40.84
C ASP A 289 -9.51 21.52 -40.01
N ASN A 290 -9.41 20.43 -39.24
CA ASN A 290 -10.51 19.88 -38.44
C ASN A 290 -10.65 20.40 -36.99
N VAL A 291 -9.66 21.10 -36.41
CA VAL A 291 -9.71 21.48 -34.97
C VAL A 291 -10.18 22.93 -34.75
N ARG A 292 -10.30 23.75 -35.79
CA ARG A 292 -10.82 25.13 -35.70
C ARG A 292 -12.26 25.30 -36.15
N GLY A 293 -13.12 24.40 -35.70
CA GLY A 293 -14.53 24.76 -35.56
C GLY A 293 -14.67 25.71 -34.37
N ILE A 294 -14.95 27.00 -34.63
CA ILE A 294 -15.24 28.09 -33.67
C ILE A 294 -14.00 28.92 -33.28
N GLU A 295 -13.50 29.73 -34.21
CA GLU A 295 -13.05 31.07 -33.80
C GLU A 295 -14.32 31.91 -33.57
N PRO A 296 -14.54 32.49 -32.37
CA PRO A 296 -15.53 33.54 -32.24
C PRO A 296 -15.10 34.69 -33.17
N PRO A 297 -16.05 35.37 -33.84
CA PRO A 297 -15.72 36.52 -34.68
C PRO A 297 -14.95 37.51 -33.80
N THR A 298 -13.68 37.74 -34.13
CA THR A 298 -12.95 38.88 -33.62
C THR A 298 -13.59 40.08 -34.25
N ASP A 299 -14.40 40.80 -33.45
CA ASP A 299 -14.87 42.13 -33.79
C ASP A 299 -13.64 43.02 -33.94
N GLU A 300 -13.16 43.13 -35.18
CA GLU A 300 -12.26 44.18 -35.62
C GLU A 300 -13.02 45.50 -35.53
N GLU A 301 -13.06 46.09 -34.33
CA GLU A 301 -13.33 47.51 -34.18
C GLU A 301 -12.17 48.19 -33.44
N ASN A 302 -11.47 49.02 -34.22
CA ASN A 302 -10.85 50.28 -33.83
C ASN A 302 -9.79 50.25 -32.72
N SER A 303 -8.54 50.25 -33.16
CA SER A 303 -7.45 50.90 -32.44
C SER A 303 -6.63 51.74 -33.44
N GLU A 304 -7.21 52.87 -33.85
CA GLU A 304 -6.45 53.95 -34.48
C GLU A 304 -5.51 54.61 -33.46
N ASN A 305 -4.26 54.81 -33.89
CA ASN A 305 -3.33 55.86 -33.46
C ASN A 305 -2.91 55.94 -31.98
N SER A 306 -1.64 55.57 -31.76
CA SER A 306 -0.75 56.46 -31.02
C SER A 306 0.67 56.37 -31.59
N GLU A 307 0.99 57.31 -32.49
CA GLU A 307 2.36 57.76 -32.72
C GLU A 307 2.82 58.52 -31.46
N ASP A 308 3.82 58.02 -30.75
CA ASP A 308 4.78 58.89 -30.08
C ASP A 308 6.12 58.15 -29.96
N GLY A 309 7.17 58.79 -30.47
CA GLY A 309 8.49 58.24 -30.59
C GLY A 309 9.28 58.39 -29.30
N THR A 310 10.19 57.45 -29.04
CA THR A 310 11.44 57.74 -28.34
C THR A 310 12.43 56.58 -28.49
N ASP A 311 13.57 56.95 -29.06
CA ASP A 311 14.94 56.50 -28.82
C ASP A 311 15.32 55.01 -28.98
N GLU A 312 15.93 54.80 -30.15
CA GLU A 312 17.11 53.97 -30.42
C GLU A 312 17.99 53.71 -29.20
N ASP A 313 18.12 52.46 -28.77
CA ASP A 313 19.38 51.71 -28.91
C ASP A 313 19.31 50.32 -28.25
N THR A 314 19.72 49.31 -29.03
CA THR A 314 20.17 47.96 -28.62
C THR A 314 19.15 46.99 -28.00
N ASP A 315 18.25 46.41 -28.81
CA ASP A 315 17.59 45.11 -28.53
C ASP A 315 17.17 44.35 -29.83
N GLN A 316 18.00 44.44 -30.88
CA GLN A 316 17.78 43.72 -32.14
C GLN A 316 18.35 42.29 -32.09
N ASP A 317 17.66 41.33 -31.45
CA ASP A 317 17.66 39.91 -31.91
C ASP A 317 16.63 38.99 -31.22
N MET A 318 15.63 39.54 -30.52
CA MET A 318 14.59 38.73 -29.85
C MET A 318 13.18 38.92 -30.44
N SER A 319 12.95 39.92 -31.28
CA SER A 319 11.61 40.22 -31.83
C SER A 319 11.15 39.26 -32.94
N ASP A 320 12.07 38.55 -33.60
CA ASP A 320 11.71 37.57 -34.64
C ASP A 320 11.15 36.25 -34.05
N TRP A 321 11.17 36.10 -32.71
CA TRP A 321 10.65 34.93 -32.00
C TRP A 321 9.13 34.98 -31.76
N ASP A 322 8.57 36.17 -31.52
CA ASP A 322 7.16 36.37 -31.15
C ASP A 322 6.22 36.29 -32.36
N ASP A 323 6.65 36.77 -33.53
CA ASP A 323 5.86 36.71 -34.75
C ASP A 323 5.76 35.27 -35.31
N GLU A 324 6.77 34.42 -35.07
CA GLU A 324 6.74 33.00 -35.44
C GLU A 324 5.82 32.18 -34.50
N GLU A 325 5.73 32.54 -33.22
CA GLU A 325 4.81 31.89 -32.27
C GLU A 325 3.35 32.20 -32.61
N LYS A 326 3.03 33.46 -32.95
CA LYS A 326 1.71 33.84 -33.47
C LYS A 326 1.38 33.14 -34.78
N SER A 327 2.32 33.02 -35.72
CA SER A 327 2.11 32.32 -37.00
C SER A 327 1.80 30.81 -36.84
N ILE A 328 2.39 30.14 -35.84
CA ILE A 328 2.03 28.75 -35.51
C ILE A 328 0.60 28.68 -34.93
N LEU A 329 0.16 29.75 -34.27
CA LEU A 329 -1.15 29.92 -33.65
C LEU A 329 -2.22 30.53 -34.57
N THR A 330 -1.93 30.95 -35.80
CA THR A 330 -2.94 31.59 -36.68
C THR A 330 -3.37 30.76 -37.89
N GLY A 331 -2.91 29.51 -38.03
CA GLY A 331 -3.50 28.54 -38.96
C GLY A 331 -3.28 28.82 -40.46
N GLU A 332 -2.73 29.96 -40.83
CA GLU A 332 -2.38 30.26 -42.22
C GLU A 332 -1.03 29.65 -42.59
N ALA A 333 -1.01 28.37 -43.01
CA ALA A 333 -0.18 27.85 -44.10
C ALA A 333 0.04 26.34 -44.02
N ALA A 334 -0.40 25.67 -45.08
CA ALA A 334 0.07 24.39 -45.61
C ALA A 334 0.00 23.17 -44.68
N ARG A 335 -0.13 22.00 -45.31
CA ARG A 335 0.03 20.67 -44.72
C ARG A 335 1.46 20.53 -44.17
N ILE A 336 1.76 21.15 -43.04
CA ILE A 336 3.06 21.04 -42.38
C ILE A 336 3.14 19.60 -41.88
N PRO A 337 4.06 18.79 -42.39
CA PRO A 337 4.25 17.44 -41.90
C PRO A 337 4.74 17.55 -40.46
N ARG A 338 3.89 17.05 -39.58
CA ARG A 338 4.12 17.03 -38.15
C ARG A 338 4.70 15.68 -37.78
N PHE A 339 5.53 15.69 -36.77
CA PHE A 339 5.91 14.46 -36.10
C PHE A 339 5.15 14.40 -34.79
N CYS A 340 4.78 13.20 -34.40
CA CYS A 340 4.17 12.97 -33.11
C CYS A 340 4.96 11.91 -32.37
N ALA A 341 4.94 11.98 -31.04
CA ALA A 341 5.71 11.09 -30.22
C ALA A 341 5.00 10.69 -28.94
N ASP A 342 4.81 9.39 -28.73
CA ASP A 342 4.36 8.86 -27.46
C ASP A 342 5.57 8.65 -26.58
N PHE A 343 5.49 9.11 -25.35
CA PHE A 343 6.57 8.99 -24.39
C PHE A 343 6.08 8.41 -23.06
N HIS A 344 6.99 7.70 -22.40
CA HIS A 344 6.80 7.20 -21.06
C HIS A 344 8.08 7.48 -20.27
N PHE A 345 8.08 8.60 -19.55
CA PHE A 345 9.17 9.04 -18.66
C PHE A 345 8.97 8.58 -17.21
N ASN A 346 8.07 7.61 -17.04
CA ASN A 346 7.78 6.86 -15.83
C ASN A 346 7.22 7.65 -14.66
N VAL A 347 7.52 8.93 -14.46
CA VAL A 347 6.68 9.80 -13.61
C VAL A 347 5.52 10.34 -14.45
N THR A 348 5.78 10.64 -15.71
CA THR A 348 4.80 11.10 -16.69
C THR A 348 4.79 10.24 -17.94
N GLU A 349 3.63 10.15 -18.57
CA GLU A 349 3.44 9.57 -19.90
C GLU A 349 2.50 10.47 -20.71
N GLY A 350 2.61 10.43 -22.04
CA GLY A 350 1.76 11.23 -22.90
C GLY A 350 2.23 11.28 -24.33
N THR A 351 1.76 12.30 -25.05
CA THR A 351 2.00 12.50 -26.47
C THR A 351 2.61 13.88 -26.71
N MET A 352 3.64 13.95 -27.56
CA MET A 352 4.33 15.18 -27.98
C MET A 352 4.07 15.46 -29.46
N ARG A 353 3.72 16.68 -29.80
CA ARG A 353 3.68 17.16 -31.19
C ARG A 353 4.95 17.96 -31.48
N ILE A 354 5.70 17.54 -32.48
CA ILE A 354 7.03 18.03 -32.83
C ILE A 354 6.95 18.73 -34.20
N TYR A 355 7.30 20.02 -34.21
CA TYR A 355 7.09 20.95 -35.32
C TYR A 355 8.40 21.33 -35.98
N PRO A 356 8.56 21.10 -37.30
CA PRO A 356 9.74 21.54 -38.03
C PRO A 356 9.83 23.07 -38.09
N PRO A 357 11.06 23.63 -38.08
CA PRO A 357 11.26 25.08 -38.19
C PRO A 357 10.81 25.57 -39.56
N LYS A 358 10.35 26.83 -39.67
CA LYS A 358 9.78 27.40 -40.90
C LYS A 358 10.70 27.24 -42.11
N LYS A 359 12.02 27.43 -41.93
CA LYS A 359 13.06 27.24 -42.96
C LYS A 359 13.14 25.83 -43.56
N ASN A 360 12.63 24.81 -42.86
CA ASN A 360 12.64 23.42 -43.33
C ASN A 360 11.28 23.00 -43.93
N ARG A 361 10.30 23.91 -44.00
CA ARG A 361 8.98 23.63 -44.57
C ARG A 361 9.05 23.88 -46.09
N PRO A 362 8.92 22.85 -46.95
CA PRO A 362 8.83 23.08 -48.37
C PRO A 362 7.55 23.86 -48.69
N ALA A 363 7.62 24.81 -49.62
CA ALA A 363 6.42 25.50 -50.13
C ALA A 363 5.50 24.50 -50.87
N GLU A 364 6.10 23.55 -51.60
CA GLU A 364 5.43 22.43 -52.28
C GLU A 364 6.38 21.21 -52.31
N GLY A 365 5.84 19.99 -52.15
CA GLY A 365 6.58 18.73 -52.30
C GLY A 365 6.79 17.91 -51.01
N PRO A 366 7.42 16.72 -51.12
CA PRO A 366 7.65 15.83 -49.98
C PRO A 366 8.64 16.47 -49.00
N PHE A 367 8.33 16.38 -47.71
CA PHE A 367 9.18 16.95 -46.66
C PHE A 367 10.43 16.12 -46.42
N SER A 368 11.58 16.78 -46.59
CA SER A 368 12.90 16.23 -46.28
C SER A 368 13.57 17.05 -45.19
N VAL A 369 14.22 16.38 -44.24
CA VAL A 369 15.04 17.02 -43.22
C VAL A 369 16.50 16.89 -43.64
N LYS A 370 17.13 18.00 -44.02
CA LYS A 370 18.49 17.98 -44.58
C LYS A 370 19.59 18.15 -43.53
N ASP A 371 19.45 19.13 -42.61
CA ASP A 371 20.52 19.46 -41.66
C ASP A 371 20.03 19.80 -40.24
N ASN A 372 20.71 19.18 -39.23
CA ASN A 372 20.70 19.43 -37.78
C ASN A 372 19.50 20.26 -37.27
N PRO A 373 18.29 19.71 -37.40
CA PRO A 373 17.07 20.49 -37.21
C PRO A 373 16.80 20.73 -35.73
N SER A 374 16.57 21.99 -35.40
CA SER A 374 15.94 22.40 -34.14
C SER A 374 14.43 22.39 -34.35
N PHE A 375 13.73 21.47 -33.69
CA PHE A 375 12.28 21.42 -33.69
C PHE A 375 11.73 22.08 -32.42
N ARG A 376 10.56 22.69 -32.56
CA ARG A 376 9.73 23.08 -31.43
C ARG A 376 8.82 21.91 -31.09
N TYR A 377 8.43 21.73 -29.84
CA TYR A 377 7.43 20.73 -29.49
C TYR A 377 6.51 21.21 -28.37
N ARG A 378 5.31 20.64 -28.35
CA ARG A 378 4.33 20.73 -27.28
C ARG A 378 3.99 19.32 -26.83
N TRP A 379 3.57 19.15 -25.59
CA TRP A 379 3.17 17.84 -25.12
C TRP A 379 1.93 17.93 -24.25
N ARG A 380 1.14 16.86 -24.29
CA ARG A 380 0.08 16.60 -23.32
C ARG A 380 0.31 15.25 -22.69
N GLY A 381 -0.15 15.06 -21.46
CA GLY A 381 0.06 13.80 -20.77
C GLY A 381 -0.53 13.79 -19.38
N ARG A 382 -0.14 12.75 -18.63
CA ARG A 382 -0.56 12.53 -17.25
C ARG A 382 0.59 12.04 -16.39
N GLU A 383 0.46 12.26 -15.08
CA GLU A 383 1.27 11.60 -14.06
C GLU A 383 0.86 10.12 -13.97
N THR A 384 1.81 9.24 -13.69
CA THR A 384 1.61 7.77 -13.76
C THR A 384 1.24 7.10 -12.42
N GLY A 385 1.44 7.77 -11.29
CA GLY A 385 1.10 7.31 -9.95
C GLY A 385 -0.40 7.43 -9.66
N GLU A 386 -0.93 8.66 -9.68
CA GLU A 386 -2.35 8.97 -9.47
C GLU A 386 -3.13 9.09 -10.79
N GLY A 387 -2.46 9.22 -11.93
CA GLY A 387 -3.11 9.31 -13.24
C GLY A 387 -3.61 10.71 -13.60
N GLU A 388 -3.18 11.77 -12.90
CA GLU A 388 -3.66 13.14 -13.11
C GLU A 388 -3.25 13.66 -14.50
N ILE A 389 -4.23 14.06 -15.32
CA ILE A 389 -4.00 14.66 -16.64
C ILE A 389 -3.58 16.12 -16.46
N MET A 390 -2.57 16.55 -17.21
CA MET A 390 -2.08 17.93 -17.20
C MET A 390 -2.79 18.78 -18.22
N VAL A 391 -3.84 19.46 -17.75
CA VAL A 391 -4.39 20.61 -18.44
C VAL A 391 -3.28 21.67 -18.52
N ASP A 392 -3.18 22.36 -19.67
CA ASP A 392 -2.22 23.44 -19.96
C ASP A 392 -0.75 23.02 -20.20
N SER A 393 -0.43 21.72 -20.21
CA SER A 393 0.94 21.27 -20.53
C SER A 393 1.40 21.65 -21.94
N ASP A 394 0.46 21.84 -22.87
CA ASP A 394 0.70 22.21 -24.26
C ASP A 394 0.73 23.72 -24.52
N GLU A 395 0.47 24.56 -23.52
CA GLU A 395 0.68 26.01 -23.64
C GLU A 395 2.17 26.34 -23.82
N ARG A 396 3.05 25.50 -23.27
CA ARG A 396 4.50 25.71 -23.31
C ARG A 396 5.12 25.08 -24.53
N VAL A 397 5.92 25.89 -25.23
CA VAL A 397 6.70 25.43 -26.38
C VAL A 397 8.14 25.17 -25.96
N GLU A 398 8.54 23.90 -26.07
CA GLU A 398 9.89 23.45 -25.74
C GLU A 398 10.69 23.18 -27.02
N ARG A 399 12.00 22.92 -26.88
CA ARG A 399 12.90 22.70 -28.01
C ARG A 399 13.62 21.36 -27.93
N ILE A 400 13.71 20.71 -29.09
CA ILE A 400 14.46 19.47 -29.28
C ILE A 400 15.37 19.60 -30.50
N LEU A 401 16.66 19.32 -30.32
CA LEU A 401 17.69 19.36 -31.35
C LEU A 401 18.09 17.92 -31.69
N PHE A 402 17.78 17.48 -32.91
CA PHE A 402 18.25 16.20 -33.41
C PHE A 402 19.66 16.34 -33.98
N GLY A 403 20.50 15.33 -33.75
CA GLY A 403 21.87 15.25 -34.26
C GLY A 403 22.19 13.87 -34.83
N SER A 404 23.39 13.72 -35.39
CA SER A 404 23.92 12.44 -35.90
C SER A 404 22.97 11.77 -36.91
N HIS A 405 22.53 12.52 -37.94
CA HIS A 405 21.57 12.03 -38.95
C HIS A 405 20.24 11.53 -38.35
N GLY A 406 19.75 12.20 -37.31
CA GLY A 406 18.48 11.86 -36.67
C GLY A 406 18.54 10.62 -35.77
N THR A 407 19.72 10.19 -35.32
CA THR A 407 19.88 9.06 -34.39
C THR A 407 20.09 9.46 -32.93
N THR A 408 20.34 10.74 -32.69
CA THR A 408 20.48 11.31 -31.35
C THR A 408 19.66 12.58 -31.24
N PHE A 409 19.24 12.95 -30.03
CA PHE A 409 18.72 14.30 -29.78
C PHE A 409 19.10 14.80 -28.39
N ARG A 410 18.99 16.11 -28.21
CA ARG A 410 19.01 16.78 -26.90
C ARG A 410 17.89 17.81 -26.83
N GLY A 411 17.29 18.00 -25.66
CA GLY A 411 16.23 18.98 -25.47
C GLY A 411 16.04 19.34 -24.00
N THR A 412 15.09 20.22 -23.74
CA THR A 412 14.59 20.55 -22.41
C THR A 412 13.20 19.96 -22.25
N TYR A 413 12.90 19.39 -21.08
CA TYR A 413 11.58 18.90 -20.71
C TYR A 413 11.14 19.58 -19.42
N LYS A 414 10.00 20.26 -19.47
CA LYS A 414 9.40 20.90 -18.30
C LYS A 414 8.08 20.22 -18.00
N CYS A 415 7.97 19.72 -16.77
CA CYS A 415 6.78 19.03 -16.29
C CYS A 415 6.22 19.75 -15.07
N PRO A 416 4.99 20.27 -15.06
CA PRO A 416 4.52 21.03 -13.91
C PRO A 416 4.35 20.21 -12.62
N PHE A 417 4.25 18.88 -12.70
CA PHE A 417 4.29 17.99 -11.51
C PHE A 417 5.65 17.96 -10.81
N ILE A 418 6.70 18.40 -11.50
CA ILE A 418 8.09 18.19 -11.13
C ILE A 418 8.80 19.52 -11.26
N GLU A 419 9.16 20.13 -10.13
CA GLU A 419 9.80 21.44 -10.14
C GLU A 419 11.15 21.40 -10.88
N GLY A 420 11.31 22.26 -11.88
CA GLY A 420 12.56 22.41 -12.63
C GLY A 420 12.41 22.28 -14.15
N VAL A 421 13.54 22.42 -14.83
CA VAL A 421 13.69 22.18 -16.27
C VAL A 421 14.72 21.07 -16.44
N PHE A 422 14.31 19.99 -17.09
CA PHE A 422 15.11 18.79 -17.20
C PHE A 422 15.80 18.70 -18.56
N MET A 423 17.11 18.46 -18.56
CA MET A 423 17.81 18.15 -19.79
C MET A 423 17.53 16.70 -20.19
N ILE A 424 16.95 16.51 -21.37
CA ILE A 424 16.71 15.19 -21.96
C ILE A 424 17.69 14.90 -23.09
N LYS A 425 18.15 13.65 -23.18
CA LYS A 425 18.96 13.15 -24.30
C LYS A 425 18.33 11.88 -24.84
N GLY A 426 18.18 11.78 -26.14
CA GLY A 426 17.64 10.58 -26.79
C GLY A 426 18.68 9.85 -27.61
N THR A 427 18.63 8.53 -27.58
CA THR A 427 19.32 7.67 -28.56
C THR A 427 18.29 6.79 -29.27
N LYS A 428 18.31 6.81 -30.60
CA LYS A 428 17.44 5.97 -31.42
C LYS A 428 17.89 4.51 -31.34
N ILE A 429 16.95 3.61 -31.12
CA ILE A 429 17.17 2.15 -31.08
C ILE A 429 16.61 1.43 -32.30
N ARG A 430 15.67 2.07 -33.02
CA ARG A 430 15.07 1.52 -34.24
C ARG A 430 14.60 2.66 -35.14
N HIS A 431 14.79 2.53 -36.45
CA HIS A 431 14.23 3.46 -37.44
C HIS A 431 12.74 3.21 -37.65
N GLY A 432 11.96 4.30 -37.71
CA GLY A 432 10.54 4.26 -38.04
C GLY A 432 10.31 4.21 -39.56
N ASN A 433 11.33 4.53 -40.38
CA ASN A 433 11.25 4.55 -41.83
C ASN A 433 10.09 5.42 -42.34
N GLN A 434 9.87 6.56 -41.68
CA GLN A 434 8.82 7.52 -42.02
C GLN A 434 7.40 6.93 -41.92
N GLN A 435 7.19 5.93 -41.05
CA GLN A 435 5.85 5.42 -40.77
C GLN A 435 4.90 6.54 -40.35
N GLU A 436 3.70 6.53 -40.93
CA GLU A 436 2.60 7.44 -40.63
C GLU A 436 1.64 6.76 -39.66
N GLN A 437 1.14 7.53 -38.70
CA GLN A 437 0.12 7.08 -37.75
C GLN A 437 -0.70 8.28 -37.28
N GLY A 438 -2.02 8.14 -37.32
CA GLY A 438 -2.94 9.15 -36.81
C GLY A 438 -2.94 9.25 -35.30
N THR A 439 -2.88 10.49 -34.81
CA THR A 439 -2.68 10.81 -33.38
C THR A 439 -3.78 11.64 -32.75
N GLU A 440 -4.85 11.87 -33.51
CA GLU A 440 -6.02 12.63 -33.07
C GLU A 440 -6.52 12.08 -31.72
N HIS A 441 -6.82 10.78 -31.67
CA HIS A 441 -7.35 10.16 -30.46
C HIS A 441 -6.37 10.19 -29.28
N SER A 442 -5.07 9.93 -29.50
CA SER A 442 -4.08 9.95 -28.41
C SER A 442 -3.86 11.35 -27.83
N TRP A 443 -3.96 12.40 -28.65
CA TRP A 443 -3.80 13.76 -28.18
C TRP A 443 -5.05 14.26 -27.42
N ASP A 444 -6.22 13.83 -27.86
CA ASP A 444 -7.50 14.22 -27.26
C ASP A 444 -7.77 13.52 -25.92
N ASP A 445 -7.14 12.36 -25.70
CA ASP A 445 -7.14 11.63 -24.41
C ASP A 445 -6.55 12.44 -23.24
N PHE A 446 -5.90 13.58 -23.52
CA PHE A 446 -5.29 14.46 -22.52
C PHE A 446 -5.88 15.88 -22.53
N THR A 447 -7.11 16.04 -23.02
CA THR A 447 -7.87 17.31 -22.99
C THR A 447 -8.47 17.61 -21.60
N GLU A 448 -8.97 18.83 -21.41
CA GLU A 448 -9.76 19.20 -20.23
C GLU A 448 -11.02 18.32 -20.11
N GLU A 449 -11.69 18.00 -21.22
CA GLU A 449 -12.82 17.07 -21.22
C GLU A 449 -12.41 15.67 -20.74
N ALA A 450 -11.26 15.16 -21.22
CA ALA A 450 -10.72 13.89 -20.76
C ALA A 450 -10.34 13.92 -19.26
N TRP A 451 -9.80 15.05 -18.79
CA TRP A 451 -9.53 15.27 -17.36
C TRP A 451 -10.83 15.26 -16.54
N GLU A 452 -11.89 15.93 -16.99
CA GLU A 452 -13.19 15.95 -16.33
C GLU A 452 -13.77 14.53 -16.21
N VAL A 453 -13.74 13.76 -17.30
CA VAL A 453 -14.17 12.35 -17.29
C VAL A 453 -13.31 11.49 -16.35
N ALA A 454 -11.99 11.68 -16.35
CA ALA A 454 -11.08 10.95 -15.46
C ALA A 454 -11.29 11.32 -13.98
N ARG A 455 -11.53 12.60 -13.69
CA ARG A 455 -11.80 13.14 -12.36
C ARG A 455 -13.08 12.55 -11.78
N GLU A 456 -14.17 12.52 -12.54
CA GLU A 456 -15.43 11.90 -12.11
C GLU A 456 -15.26 10.42 -11.75
N ARG A 457 -14.43 9.68 -12.51
CA ARG A 457 -14.15 8.26 -12.25
C ARG A 457 -13.29 8.03 -11.01
N ARG A 458 -12.32 8.91 -10.73
CA ARG A 458 -11.35 8.73 -9.63
C ARG A 458 -11.99 8.89 -8.26
N TRP A 459 -12.89 9.86 -8.11
CA TRP A 459 -13.46 10.19 -6.80
C TRP A 459 -14.79 9.50 -6.51
N GLY A 460 -15.33 8.77 -7.49
CA GLY A 460 -16.63 8.12 -7.42
C GLY A 460 -17.74 9.16 -7.31
N ARG A 461 -18.77 9.05 -8.14
CA ARG A 461 -20.06 9.62 -7.76
C ARG A 461 -20.48 8.92 -6.46
N TRP A 462 -20.30 9.58 -5.33
CA TRP A 462 -21.12 9.31 -4.14
C TRP A 462 -22.55 9.66 -4.52
N ARG A 463 -23.26 8.70 -5.12
CA ARG A 463 -24.69 8.72 -5.35
C ARG A 463 -25.35 7.62 -4.56
#